data_AF-A0AAX0NKS8-F1
#
_entry.id   AF-A0AAX0NKS8-F1
#
_cell.length_a   1.000
_cell.length_b   1.000
_cell.length_c   1.000
_cell.angle_alpha   90.00
_cell.angle_beta   90.00
_cell.angle_gamma   90.00
#
_symmetry.space_group_name_H-M   'P 1'
#
loop_
_entity.id
_entity.type
_entity.pdbx_description
1 polymer ?
#
loop_
_entity_poly.entity_id
_entity_poly.type
_entity_poly.pdbx_seq_one_letter_code
_entity_poly.pdbx_strand_id
1 'polypeptide(L)'
;MKIDWENINQKCKEYNITLSFFNDENIEKTSFKTALNLKGDSDPFDNFTICHRANIRIQIKDGIVYPCPIVANIKYFNSYFKQNLQISNRDYLELKKITSYDEILNFISKPLPFCRYCAISKMDCRPWCHSTKNITEYTVN
;
A
#
# COMPACT_ATOMS: atom_id res chain seq x y z
N MET A 1 -20.87 6.56 -7.96
CA MET A 1 -20.96 8.00 -8.33
C MET A 1 -21.07 8.08 -9.84
N LYS A 2 -22.09 8.74 -10.40
CA LYS A 2 -22.19 8.97 -11.85
C LYS A 2 -21.56 10.32 -12.14
N ILE A 3 -20.35 10.33 -12.68
CA ILE A 3 -19.63 11.57 -13.02
C ILE A 3 -20.08 12.00 -14.42
N ASP A 4 -20.45 13.27 -14.57
CA ASP A 4 -20.81 13.88 -15.85
C ASP A 4 -19.55 14.40 -16.55
N TRP A 5 -18.86 13.50 -17.24
CA TRP A 5 -17.62 13.81 -17.96
C TRP A 5 -17.82 14.76 -19.12
N GLU A 6 -19.02 14.77 -19.73
CA GLU A 6 -19.35 15.63 -20.86
C GLU A 6 -19.40 17.10 -20.43
N ASN A 7 -20.10 17.38 -19.33
CA ASN A 7 -20.14 18.72 -18.73
C ASN A 7 -18.77 19.19 -18.26
N ILE A 8 -17.98 18.31 -17.63
CA ILE A 8 -16.60 18.63 -17.21
C ILE A 8 -15.74 19.01 -18.43
N ASN A 9 -15.77 18.21 -19.49
CA ASN A 9 -15.02 18.47 -20.72
C ASN A 9 -15.45 19.79 -21.37
N GLN A 10 -16.75 20.07 -21.41
CA GLN A 10 -17.29 21.30 -21.98
C GLN A 10 -16.82 22.54 -21.20
N LYS A 11 -16.88 22.51 -19.86
CA LYS A 11 -16.34 23.58 -19.01
C LYS A 11 -14.84 23.77 -19.21
N CYS A 12 -14.07 22.68 -19.27
CA CYS A 12 -12.62 22.78 -19.52
C CYS A 12 -12.33 23.50 -20.85
N LYS A 13 -13.08 23.20 -21.91
CA LYS A 13 -12.97 23.91 -23.20
C LYS A 13 -13.32 25.40 -23.10
N GLU A 14 -14.42 25.75 -22.42
CA GLU A 14 -14.87 27.14 -22.21
C GLU A 14 -13.81 28.00 -21.51
N TYR A 15 -13.12 27.44 -20.52
CA TYR A 15 -12.08 28.13 -19.75
C TYR A 15 -10.66 27.93 -20.31
N ASN A 16 -10.51 27.28 -21.47
CA ASN A 16 -9.22 26.97 -22.09
C ASN A 16 -8.27 26.18 -21.15
N ILE A 17 -8.83 25.23 -20.41
CA ILE A 17 -8.11 24.32 -19.50
C ILE A 17 -7.93 22.96 -20.20
N THR A 18 -6.70 22.46 -20.25
CA THR A 18 -6.41 21.11 -20.76
C THR A 18 -6.89 20.05 -19.77
N LEU A 19 -7.87 19.25 -20.18
CA LEU A 19 -8.26 18.02 -19.48
C LEU A 19 -7.50 16.84 -20.08
N SER A 20 -6.85 16.04 -19.25
CA SER A 20 -6.16 14.82 -19.67
C SER A 20 -6.45 13.68 -18.70
N PHE A 21 -6.52 12.46 -19.24
CA PHE A 21 -6.74 11.25 -18.47
C PHE A 21 -5.44 10.46 -18.35
N PHE A 22 -5.10 10.08 -17.12
CA PHE A 22 -3.98 9.18 -16.89
C PHE A 22 -4.38 7.75 -17.29
N ASN A 23 -3.58 7.09 -18.13
CA ASN A 23 -3.82 5.71 -18.62
C ASN A 23 -5.13 5.52 -19.43
N ASP A 24 -5.51 6.48 -20.29
CA ASP A 24 -6.65 6.42 -21.24
C ASP A 24 -8.05 6.61 -20.62
N GLU A 25 -8.93 7.39 -21.26
CA GLU A 25 -10.29 7.63 -20.77
C GLU A 25 -11.23 6.41 -20.93
N ASN A 26 -10.91 5.53 -21.87
CA ASN A 26 -11.77 4.40 -22.27
C ASN A 26 -11.42 3.09 -21.55
N ILE A 27 -10.36 3.09 -20.74
CA ILE A 27 -9.91 1.90 -20.01
C ILE A 27 -10.50 1.92 -18.59
N GLU A 28 -11.17 0.83 -18.21
CA GLU A 28 -11.63 0.63 -16.85
C GLU A 28 -10.45 0.73 -15.87
N LYS A 29 -10.57 1.66 -14.91
CA LYS A 29 -9.54 1.85 -13.90
C LYS A 29 -9.66 0.75 -12.86
N THR A 30 -8.61 -0.07 -12.79
CA THR A 30 -8.48 -1.09 -11.75
C THR A 30 -7.53 -0.62 -10.65
N SER A 31 -7.65 -1.24 -9.48
CA SER A 31 -6.73 -1.07 -8.36
C SER A 31 -6.41 -2.41 -7.73
N PHE A 32 -5.26 -2.52 -7.08
CA PHE A 32 -4.87 -3.72 -6.37
C PHE A 32 -5.58 -3.78 -5.01
N LYS A 33 -6.21 -4.92 -4.72
CA LYS A 33 -6.64 -5.25 -3.37
C LYS A 33 -5.41 -5.62 -2.54
N THR A 34 -5.24 -4.97 -1.39
CA THR A 34 -4.25 -5.43 -0.41
C THR A 34 -4.80 -6.66 0.31
N ALA A 35 -3.97 -7.69 0.46
CA ALA A 35 -4.35 -8.95 1.09
C ALA A 35 -3.50 -9.19 2.36
N LEU A 36 -4.15 -9.15 3.51
CA LEU A 36 -3.56 -9.41 4.82
C LEU A 36 -4.00 -10.76 5.37
N ASN A 37 -3.04 -11.56 5.83
CA ASN A 37 -3.26 -12.75 6.63
C ASN A 37 -3.22 -12.37 8.12
N LEU A 38 -4.38 -12.32 8.77
CA LEU A 38 -4.46 -11.88 10.17
C LEU A 38 -3.79 -12.84 11.16
N LYS A 39 -3.61 -14.12 10.80
CA LYS A 39 -2.95 -15.11 11.66
C LYS A 39 -1.46 -14.84 11.80
N GLY A 40 -0.84 -14.22 10.78
CA GLY A 40 0.58 -13.93 10.79
C GLY A 40 1.47 -15.17 10.72
N ASP A 41 0.96 -16.26 10.14
CA ASP A 41 1.63 -17.55 10.00
C ASP A 41 2.23 -17.78 8.60
N SER A 42 2.23 -16.75 7.74
CA SER A 42 2.89 -16.82 6.43
C SER A 42 4.41 -16.67 6.55
N ASP A 43 5.14 -17.27 5.61
CA ASP A 43 6.58 -17.09 5.49
C ASP A 43 6.90 -15.64 5.02
N PRO A 44 7.69 -14.85 5.79
CA PRO A 44 8.11 -13.52 5.39
C PRO A 44 8.92 -13.45 4.09
N PHE A 45 9.79 -14.44 3.86
CA PHE A 45 10.67 -14.51 2.70
C PHE A 45 9.85 -14.74 1.43
N ASP A 46 8.92 -15.69 1.46
CA ASP A 46 8.03 -15.97 0.32
C ASP A 46 7.23 -14.72 -0.06
N ASN A 47 6.62 -14.05 0.93
CA ASN A 47 5.89 -12.82 0.67
C ASN A 47 6.80 -11.70 0.13
N PHE A 48 8.03 -11.58 0.61
CA PHE A 48 8.95 -10.53 0.19
C PHE A 48 9.41 -10.71 -1.27
N THR A 49 9.77 -11.93 -1.66
CA THR A 49 10.32 -12.20 -3.01
C THR A 49 9.33 -11.92 -4.14
N ILE A 50 8.03 -12.04 -3.89
CA ILE A 50 6.97 -11.74 -4.86
C ILE A 50 6.33 -10.35 -4.67
N CYS A 51 6.83 -9.54 -3.74
CA CYS A 51 6.23 -8.26 -3.39
C CYS A 51 6.55 -7.16 -4.42
N HIS A 52 5.53 -6.69 -5.14
CA HIS A 52 5.63 -5.55 -6.06
C HIS A 52 5.99 -4.21 -5.39
N ARG A 53 6.10 -4.15 -4.05
CA ARG A 53 6.45 -2.95 -3.29
C ARG A 53 7.84 -3.00 -2.66
N ALA A 54 8.47 -4.18 -2.65
CA ALA A 54 9.80 -4.37 -2.06
C ALA A 54 10.79 -3.39 -2.69
N ASN A 55 11.67 -2.82 -1.86
CA ASN A 55 12.76 -1.91 -2.25
C ASN A 55 12.35 -0.56 -2.87
N ILE A 56 11.07 -0.33 -3.21
CA ILE A 56 10.65 0.84 -4.01
C ILE A 56 9.58 1.72 -3.36
N ARG A 57 8.86 1.25 -2.33
CA ARG A 57 7.78 2.01 -1.66
C ARG A 57 8.12 2.37 -0.21
N ILE A 58 9.30 2.93 -0.01
CA ILE A 58 9.78 3.38 1.32
C ILE A 58 8.92 4.56 1.79
N GLN A 59 8.65 4.63 3.09
CA GLN A 59 7.95 5.72 3.75
C GLN A 59 8.82 6.30 4.86
N ILE A 60 8.80 7.63 5.00
CA ILE A 60 9.41 8.32 6.13
C ILE A 60 8.29 9.02 6.89
N LYS A 61 8.17 8.74 8.18
CA LYS A 61 7.11 9.29 9.04
C LYS A 61 7.63 9.44 10.46
N ASP A 62 7.45 10.62 11.04
CA ASP A 62 7.77 10.89 12.45
C ASP A 62 9.22 10.50 12.84
N GLY A 63 10.18 10.71 11.93
CA GLY A 63 11.59 10.36 12.14
C GLY A 63 11.90 8.86 12.02
N ILE A 64 10.96 8.06 11.50
CA ILE A 64 11.10 6.63 11.26
C ILE A 64 11.08 6.34 9.76
N VAL A 65 11.99 5.48 9.30
CA VAL A 65 12.02 4.94 7.94
C VAL A 65 11.38 3.56 7.95
N TYR A 66 10.25 3.43 7.27
CA TYR A 66 9.55 2.17 7.04
C TYR A 66 9.79 1.72 5.59
N PRO A 67 10.17 0.47 5.33
CA PRO A 67 10.43 0.01 3.96
C PRO A 67 9.12 -0.34 3.23
N CYS A 68 7.98 -0.33 3.93
CA CYS A 68 6.68 -0.70 3.41
C CYS A 68 5.57 0.24 3.93
N PRO A 69 4.65 0.70 3.07
CA PRO A 69 3.58 1.60 3.48
C PRO A 69 2.52 0.93 4.35
N ILE A 70 2.39 -0.41 4.29
CA ILE A 70 1.48 -1.17 5.17
C ILE A 70 2.00 -1.05 6.60
N VAL A 71 3.29 -1.32 6.83
CA VAL A 71 3.92 -1.24 8.16
C VAL A 71 3.76 0.17 8.73
N ALA A 72 4.07 1.20 7.96
CA ALA A 72 3.95 2.60 8.40
C ALA A 72 2.54 3.01 8.86
N ASN A 73 1.50 2.30 8.39
CA ASN A 73 0.11 2.69 8.58
C ASN A 73 -0.79 1.62 9.22
N ILE A 74 -0.25 0.44 9.58
CA ILE A 74 -1.05 -0.67 10.14
C ILE A 74 -1.81 -0.28 11.41
N LYS A 75 -1.32 0.71 12.16
CA LYS A 75 -1.99 1.24 13.36
C LYS A 75 -3.43 1.67 13.09
N TYR A 76 -3.71 2.24 11.91
CA TYR A 76 -5.06 2.68 11.55
C TYR A 76 -5.98 1.48 11.27
N PHE A 77 -5.46 0.47 10.57
CA PHE A 77 -6.17 -0.79 10.33
C PHE A 77 -6.50 -1.49 11.65
N ASN A 78 -5.50 -1.66 12.52
CA ASN A 78 -5.67 -2.25 13.85
C ASN A 78 -6.72 -1.51 14.68
N SER A 79 -6.63 -0.17 14.75
CA SER A 79 -7.56 0.67 15.51
C SER A 79 -9.01 0.58 15.01
N TYR A 80 -9.20 0.58 13.70
CA TYR A 80 -10.53 0.58 13.07
C TYR A 80 -11.19 -0.81 13.18
N PHE A 81 -10.46 -1.87 12.81
CA PHE A 81 -10.99 -3.24 12.77
C PHE A 81 -10.79 -4.05 14.05
N LYS A 82 -10.28 -3.41 15.12
CA LYS A 82 -9.96 -4.05 16.40
C LYS A 82 -9.04 -5.26 16.24
N GLN A 83 -8.07 -5.11 15.35
CA GLN A 83 -7.03 -6.11 15.08
C GLN A 83 -5.73 -5.76 15.78
N ASN A 84 -4.79 -6.70 15.82
CA ASN A 84 -3.55 -6.56 16.56
C ASN A 84 -2.33 -7.05 15.75
N LEU A 85 -2.17 -6.60 14.51
CA LEU A 85 -1.01 -6.92 13.69
C LEU A 85 0.22 -6.18 14.25
N GLN A 86 1.19 -6.93 14.77
CA GLN A 86 2.32 -6.37 15.52
C GLN A 86 3.47 -5.91 14.63
N ILE A 87 3.97 -4.71 14.92
CA ILE A 87 5.26 -4.20 14.42
C ILE A 87 6.31 -4.45 15.50
N SER A 88 7.49 -4.90 15.09
CA SER A 88 8.69 -5.04 15.91
C SER A 88 9.71 -3.94 15.57
N ASN A 89 10.73 -3.78 16.43
CA ASN A 89 11.87 -2.89 16.17
C ASN A 89 12.74 -3.30 14.97
N ARG A 90 12.47 -4.46 14.35
CA ARG A 90 13.14 -4.93 13.13
C ARG A 90 12.37 -4.58 11.86
N ASP A 91 11.19 -3.95 11.98
CA ASP A 91 10.34 -3.58 10.85
C ASP A 91 10.55 -2.13 10.38
N TYR A 92 11.45 -1.38 11.03
CA TYR A 92 11.77 0.01 10.71
C TYR A 92 13.19 0.42 11.14
N LEU A 93 13.66 1.56 10.62
CA LEU A 93 14.86 2.25 11.11
C LEU A 93 14.47 3.60 11.73
N GLU A 94 15.17 4.01 12.79
CA GLU A 94 15.06 5.38 13.29
C GLU A 94 16.02 6.27 12.48
N LEU A 95 15.49 7.28 11.79
CA LEU A 95 16.25 8.14 10.88
C LEU A 95 17.50 8.75 11.55
N LYS A 96 17.38 9.15 12.82
CA LYS A 96 18.49 9.73 13.60
C LYS A 96 19.63 8.76 13.93
N LYS A 97 19.39 7.45 13.83
CA LYS A 97 20.36 6.39 14.12
C LYS A 97 21.09 5.90 12.87
N ILE A 98 20.59 6.26 11.69
CA ILE A 98 21.17 5.83 10.42
C ILE A 98 22.50 6.54 10.20
N THR A 99 23.52 5.77 9.88
CA THR A 99 24.90 6.25 9.74
C THR A 99 25.38 6.31 8.29
N SER A 100 24.72 5.57 7.39
CA SER A 100 25.09 5.54 5.98
C SER A 100 23.89 5.21 5.08
N TYR A 101 24.04 5.51 3.79
CA TYR A 101 23.07 5.10 2.78
C TYR A 101 23.02 3.58 2.60
N ASP A 102 24.16 2.89 2.74
CA ASP A 102 24.24 1.43 2.63
C ASP A 102 23.45 0.72 3.73
N GLU A 103 23.32 1.33 4.92
CA GLU A 103 22.46 0.82 5.99
C GLU A 103 20.99 0.76 5.53
N ILE A 104 20.52 1.80 4.83
CA ILE A 104 19.17 1.84 4.26
C ILE A 104 19.03 0.76 3.19
N LEU A 105 19.97 0.69 2.23
CA LEU A 105 19.93 -0.30 1.15
C LEU A 105 19.92 -1.74 1.66
N ASN A 106 20.77 -2.05 2.63
CA ASN A 106 20.84 -3.37 3.26
C ASN A 106 19.58 -3.72 4.06
N PHE A 107 18.90 -2.72 4.62
CA PHE A 107 17.68 -2.93 5.37
C PHE A 107 16.47 -3.14 4.46
N ILE A 108 16.29 -2.30 3.44
CA ILE A 108 15.12 -2.39 2.54
C ILE A 108 15.14 -3.65 1.67
N SER A 109 16.33 -4.20 1.39
CA SER A 109 16.55 -5.38 0.54
C SER A 109 16.26 -6.73 1.21
N LYS A 110 15.70 -6.72 2.43
CA LYS A 110 15.44 -7.94 3.21
C LYS A 110 13.96 -8.03 3.61
N PRO A 111 13.43 -9.26 3.77
CA PRO A 111 12.11 -9.45 4.35
C PRO A 111 12.05 -8.88 5.77
N LEU A 112 10.88 -8.33 6.10
CA LEU A 112 10.60 -7.87 7.46
C LEU A 112 9.81 -8.92 8.24
N PRO A 113 9.96 -8.99 9.58
CA PRO A 113 9.07 -9.81 10.41
C PRO A 113 7.57 -9.55 10.18
N PHE A 114 7.18 -8.33 9.84
CA PHE A 114 5.80 -7.96 9.52
C PHE A 114 5.27 -8.64 8.25
N CYS A 115 6.14 -9.04 7.31
CA CYS A 115 5.73 -9.70 6.07
C CYS A 115 4.95 -11.00 6.32
N ARG A 116 5.02 -11.59 7.53
CA ARG A 116 4.16 -12.73 7.94
C ARG A 116 2.66 -12.45 7.89
N TYR A 117 2.25 -11.18 7.99
CA TYR A 117 0.86 -10.74 7.88
C TYR A 117 0.44 -10.42 6.45
N CYS A 118 1.35 -10.51 5.47
CA CYS A 118 1.01 -10.32 4.07
C CYS A 118 0.52 -11.64 3.45
N ALA A 119 -0.33 -11.51 2.44
CA ALA A 119 -0.71 -12.61 1.57
C ALA A 119 -0.55 -12.16 0.11
N ILE A 120 0.68 -11.86 -0.31
CA ILE A 120 0.94 -11.22 -1.61
C ILE A 120 0.40 -12.06 -2.77
N SER A 121 0.53 -13.39 -2.71
CA SER A 121 0.02 -14.33 -3.71
C SER A 121 -1.51 -14.35 -3.83
N LYS A 122 -2.23 -13.71 -2.90
CA LYS A 122 -3.69 -13.59 -2.87
C LYS A 122 -4.16 -12.17 -3.22
N MET A 123 -3.25 -11.26 -3.54
CA MET A 123 -3.62 -9.95 -4.06
C MET A 123 -4.20 -10.09 -5.46
N ASP A 124 -5.25 -9.33 -5.74
CA ASP A 124 -5.89 -9.28 -7.05
C ASP A 124 -6.12 -7.83 -7.50
N CYS A 125 -6.25 -7.63 -8.81
CA CYS A 125 -6.69 -6.36 -9.38
C CYS A 125 -8.21 -6.39 -9.54
N ARG A 126 -8.88 -5.34 -9.07
CA ARG A 126 -10.34 -5.20 -9.15
C ARG A 126 -10.71 -3.85 -9.74
N PRO A 127 -11.90 -3.72 -10.35
CA PRO A 127 -12.43 -2.40 -10.69
C PRO A 127 -12.38 -1.47 -9.48
N TRP A 128 -11.99 -0.22 -9.70
CA TRP A 128 -11.97 0.76 -8.62
C TRP A 128 -13.40 1.00 -8.11
N CYS A 129 -13.58 0.93 -6.81
CA CYS A 129 -14.86 1.20 -6.16
C CYS A 129 -14.66 1.93 -4.83
N HIS A 130 -15.74 2.53 -4.34
CA HIS A 130 -15.74 3.10 -3.00
C HIS A 130 -15.68 1.96 -1.97
N SER A 131 -14.77 2.09 -1.01
CA SER A 131 -14.68 1.17 0.12
C SER A 131 -15.97 1.18 0.94
N THR A 132 -16.47 -0.01 1.25
CA THR A 132 -17.55 -0.24 2.23
C THR A 132 -17.01 -0.30 3.66
N LYS A 133 -15.68 -0.18 3.81
CA LYS A 133 -14.93 -0.33 5.06
C LYS A 133 -15.16 -1.70 5.71
N ASN A 134 -15.44 -2.73 4.91
CA ASN A 134 -15.52 -4.10 5.37
C ASN A 134 -14.10 -4.70 5.47
N ILE A 135 -13.81 -5.45 6.53
CA ILE A 135 -12.47 -6.02 6.75
C ILE A 135 -12.03 -6.95 5.61
N THR A 136 -12.98 -7.63 4.96
CA THR A 136 -12.74 -8.53 3.83
C THR A 136 -12.18 -7.83 2.58
N GLU A 137 -12.28 -6.50 2.51
CA GLU A 137 -11.61 -5.68 1.49
C GLU A 137 -10.08 -5.68 1.65
N TYR A 138 -9.58 -6.02 2.84
CA TYR A 138 -8.18 -5.93 3.20
C TYR A 138 -7.56 -7.28 3.58
N THR A 139 -8.37 -8.30 3.82
CA THR A 139 -7.92 -9.60 4.34
C THR A 139 -8.18 -10.75 3.38
N VAL A 140 -7.45 -11.84 3.62
CA VAL A 140 -7.80 -13.17 3.10
C VAL A 140 -8.58 -13.93 4.16
N ASN A 141 -9.49 -14.78 3.73
CA ASN A 141 -10.25 -15.70 4.61
C ASN A 141 -9.40 -16.91 4.99
#